data_AF-A0A316VHZ9-F1
#
_entry.id   AF-A0A316VHZ9-F1
#
_cell.length_a   1.000
_cell.length_b   1.000
_cell.length_c   1.000
_cell.angle_alpha   90.00
_cell.angle_beta   90.00
_cell.angle_gamma   90.00
#
_symmetry.space_group_name_H-M   'P 1'
#
loop_
_entity.id
_entity.type
_entity.pdbx_description
1 polymer ?
#
loop_
_entity_poly.entity_id
_entity_poly.type
_entity_poly.pdbx_seq_one_letter_code
_entity_poly.pdbx_strand_id
1 'polypeptide(L)'
;EREFQNEGDTLEMFPGTNRIDPTIAVKIYRRPAAGRELPLPEDVRPPEVLRMTLDYLLHQLLPSDPGSPVFTSVQPFMWNRTRAIRQDFIVQGDGGELAIECHERIARYHILCLHWRGGVGAEGWSEQQELEQLRKTIRSLTEFYEDIRRKKGVISPNEAEFRSYNLLLHMQDPETLREAEGLPTSILQADCVQVALKVRAYAQRSNNVLRRGRPLNTEATMNLWTRFFGELRRNPHVNYLLACLAENVFSPVRAGALKAMSKTYNVQHAPLPLDYLRRSLGLD
;
A
#
# COMPACT_ATOMS: atom_id res chain seq x y z
N GLU A 1 27.09 0.27 -17.80
CA GLU A 1 26.76 -1.15 -17.55
C GLU A 1 25.46 -1.57 -18.24
N ARG A 2 24.29 -1.02 -17.86
CA ARG A 2 22.98 -1.42 -18.43
C ARG A 2 22.88 -1.35 -19.95
N GLU A 3 23.49 -0.33 -20.57
CA GLU A 3 23.53 -0.21 -22.04
C GLU A 3 24.28 -1.40 -22.68
N PHE A 4 25.37 -1.88 -22.07
CA PHE A 4 26.10 -3.07 -22.55
C PHE A 4 25.34 -4.38 -22.28
N GLN A 5 24.54 -4.43 -21.22
CA GLN A 5 23.74 -5.61 -20.84
C GLN A 5 22.38 -5.65 -21.55
N ASN A 6 22.04 -4.66 -22.38
CA ASN A 6 20.70 -4.48 -22.96
C ASN A 6 19.57 -4.49 -21.91
N GLU A 7 19.83 -3.91 -20.72
CA GLU A 7 18.88 -3.78 -19.60
C GLU A 7 18.25 -2.37 -19.51
N GLY A 8 18.33 -1.58 -20.58
CA GLY A 8 17.69 -0.26 -20.61
C GLY A 8 16.17 -0.37 -20.70
N ASP A 9 15.46 0.50 -19.99
CA ASP A 9 14.03 0.67 -20.18
C ASP A 9 13.76 1.72 -21.28
N THR A 10 12.70 1.55 -22.06
CA THR A 10 12.26 2.54 -23.07
C THR A 10 12.06 3.94 -22.49
N LEU A 11 11.72 4.06 -21.21
CA LEU A 11 11.54 5.32 -20.49
C LEU A 11 12.86 6.03 -20.15
N GLU A 12 14.00 5.41 -20.45
CA GLU A 12 15.35 5.92 -20.14
C GLU A 12 16.24 6.00 -21.39
N MET A 13 15.68 5.80 -22.58
CA MET A 13 16.43 5.76 -23.84
C MET A 13 16.21 7.03 -24.68
N PHE A 14 17.21 7.40 -25.48
CA PHE A 14 17.00 8.38 -26.54
C PHE A 14 15.98 7.82 -27.56
N PRO A 15 14.99 8.62 -28.01
CA PRO A 15 13.97 8.17 -28.95
C PRO A 15 14.56 7.50 -30.19
N GLY A 16 14.11 6.28 -30.48
CA GLY A 16 14.54 5.51 -31.66
C GLY A 16 15.94 4.89 -31.56
N THR A 17 16.56 4.85 -30.38
CA THR A 17 17.87 4.22 -30.16
C THR A 17 17.85 3.27 -28.97
N ASN A 18 18.87 2.42 -28.86
CA ASN A 18 19.13 1.60 -27.67
C ASN A 18 20.11 2.27 -26.69
N ARG A 19 20.37 3.58 -26.85
CA ARG A 19 21.28 4.32 -26.00
C ARG A 19 20.53 4.92 -24.84
N ILE A 20 21.07 4.73 -23.63
CA ILE A 20 20.48 5.29 -22.41
C ILE A 20 20.76 6.79 -22.39
N ASP A 21 19.71 7.59 -22.16
CA ASP A 21 19.81 9.02 -21.94
C ASP A 21 20.12 9.30 -20.46
N PRO A 22 21.33 9.79 -20.13
CA PRO A 22 21.74 10.02 -18.74
C PRO A 22 20.89 11.07 -18.02
N THR A 23 20.16 11.93 -18.75
CA THR A 23 19.36 13.01 -18.16
C THR A 23 18.04 12.52 -17.56
N ILE A 24 17.55 11.38 -18.02
CA ILE A 24 16.28 10.76 -17.59
C ILE A 24 16.47 9.35 -17.00
N ALA A 25 17.69 8.81 -17.06
CA ALA A 25 18.01 7.50 -16.51
C ALA A 25 17.90 7.49 -14.97
N VAL A 26 17.18 6.51 -14.44
CA VAL A 26 17.03 6.30 -13.00
C VAL A 26 17.71 5.00 -12.59
N LYS A 27 18.39 5.01 -11.43
CA LYS A 27 19.07 3.82 -10.90
C LYS A 27 18.10 2.65 -10.75
N ILE A 28 18.44 1.52 -11.36
CA ILE A 28 17.68 0.27 -11.25
C ILE A 28 17.89 -0.38 -9.88
N TYR A 29 16.84 -0.97 -9.29
CA TYR A 29 16.99 -1.79 -8.10
C TYR A 29 17.63 -3.13 -8.49
N ARG A 30 18.82 -3.41 -7.93
CA ARG A 30 19.42 -4.75 -7.95
C ARG A 30 19.31 -5.35 -6.55
N ARG A 31 18.88 -6.62 -6.47
CA ARG A 31 18.86 -7.34 -5.19
C ARG A 31 20.28 -7.40 -4.63
N PRO A 32 20.51 -7.06 -3.35
CA PRO A 32 21.78 -7.32 -2.70
C PRO A 32 22.09 -8.82 -2.78
N ALA A 33 23.22 -9.20 -3.38
CA ALA A 33 23.70 -10.56 -3.32
C ALA A 33 24.36 -10.79 -1.95
N ALA A 34 24.19 -11.99 -1.38
CA ALA A 34 24.87 -12.33 -0.13
C ALA A 34 26.40 -12.22 -0.33
N GLY A 35 27.07 -11.48 0.54
CA GLY A 35 28.53 -11.28 0.47
C GLY A 35 29.01 -10.22 -0.53
N ARG A 36 28.11 -9.42 -1.13
CA ARG A 36 28.54 -8.26 -1.92
C ARG A 36 29.10 -7.18 -0.99
N GLU A 37 30.20 -6.56 -1.40
CA GLU A 37 30.76 -5.37 -0.74
C GLU A 37 29.71 -4.25 -0.69
N LEU A 38 29.80 -3.40 0.33
CA LEU A 38 28.98 -2.18 0.41
C LEU A 38 29.12 -1.40 -0.90
N PRO A 39 28.02 -0.85 -1.45
CA PRO A 39 28.11 -0.07 -2.68
C PRO A 39 29.05 1.11 -2.47
N LEU A 40 29.75 1.49 -3.54
CA LEU A 40 30.64 2.64 -3.49
C LEU A 40 29.84 3.93 -3.25
N PRO A 41 30.41 4.97 -2.63
CA PRO A 41 29.72 6.24 -2.42
C PRO A 41 29.11 6.81 -3.71
N GLU A 42 29.81 6.73 -4.84
CA GLU A 42 29.33 7.17 -6.15
C GLU A 42 28.13 6.36 -6.69
N ASP A 43 27.91 5.15 -6.18
CA ASP A 43 26.75 4.33 -6.55
C ASP A 43 25.50 4.70 -5.75
N VAL A 44 25.60 5.50 -4.68
CA VAL A 44 24.50 5.80 -3.76
C VAL A 44 24.10 7.26 -3.88
N ARG A 45 22.83 7.53 -4.21
CA ARG A 45 22.32 8.90 -4.35
C ARG A 45 22.09 9.52 -2.96
N PRO A 46 22.51 10.77 -2.73
CA PRO A 46 22.23 11.47 -1.47
C PRO A 46 20.74 11.84 -1.32
N PRO A 47 20.24 12.12 -0.10
CA PRO A 47 18.82 12.34 0.18
C PRO A 47 18.11 13.37 -0.71
N GLU A 48 18.74 14.51 -1.00
CA GLU A 48 18.18 15.55 -1.87
C GLU A 48 17.98 15.05 -3.31
N VAL A 49 18.95 14.28 -3.82
CA VAL A 49 18.86 13.68 -5.16
C VAL A 49 17.81 12.57 -5.19
N LEU A 50 17.63 11.83 -4.09
CA LEU A 50 16.56 10.83 -3.96
C LEU A 50 15.17 11.48 -4.01
N ARG A 51 14.96 12.59 -3.30
CA ARG A 51 13.70 13.36 -3.39
C ARG A 51 13.47 13.88 -4.81
N MET A 52 14.48 14.51 -5.42
CA MET A 52 14.39 14.98 -6.80
C MET A 52 14.07 13.86 -7.81
N THR A 53 14.67 12.68 -7.61
CA THR A 53 14.36 11.51 -8.44
C THR A 53 12.90 11.10 -8.26
N LEU A 54 12.40 11.07 -7.03
CA LEU A 54 11.01 10.73 -6.76
C LEU A 54 10.04 11.78 -7.34
N ASP A 55 10.39 13.06 -7.29
CA ASP A 55 9.64 14.14 -7.93
C ASP A 55 9.52 13.90 -9.43
N TYR A 56 10.62 13.55 -10.11
CA TYR A 56 10.60 13.19 -11.52
C TYR A 56 9.66 12.02 -11.78
N LEU A 57 9.79 10.91 -11.04
CA LEU A 57 8.94 9.73 -11.23
C LEU A 57 7.44 10.05 -11.04
N LEU A 58 7.09 10.78 -9.99
CA LEU A 58 5.69 11.05 -9.64
C LEU A 58 5.05 12.18 -10.45
N HIS A 59 5.82 13.18 -10.88
CA HIS A 59 5.26 14.35 -11.57
C HIS A 59 5.44 14.31 -13.09
N GLN A 60 6.40 13.54 -13.60
CA GLN A 60 6.66 13.46 -15.05
C GLN A 60 6.20 12.13 -15.67
N LEU A 61 6.28 11.01 -14.93
CA LEU A 61 5.97 9.70 -15.49
C LEU A 61 4.58 9.18 -15.11
N LEU A 62 4.12 9.43 -13.89
CA LEU A 62 2.82 8.95 -13.42
C LEU A 62 1.68 9.72 -14.13
N PRO A 63 0.84 9.05 -14.94
CA PRO A 63 -0.32 9.71 -15.53
C PRO A 63 -1.36 10.07 -14.47
N SER A 64 -2.18 11.09 -14.76
CA SER A 64 -3.25 11.55 -13.88
C SER A 64 -4.50 10.66 -13.89
N ASP A 65 -4.63 9.75 -14.85
CA ASP A 65 -5.80 8.91 -15.08
C ASP A 65 -5.46 7.40 -15.00
N PRO A 66 -6.17 6.61 -14.18
CA PRO A 66 -6.05 5.14 -14.17
C PRO A 66 -6.32 4.48 -15.52
N GLY A 67 -7.15 5.11 -16.36
CA GLY A 67 -7.47 4.61 -17.71
C GLY A 67 -6.35 4.85 -18.74
N SER A 68 -5.30 5.59 -18.38
CA SER A 68 -4.23 5.93 -19.31
C SER A 68 -3.47 4.68 -19.76
N PRO A 69 -3.33 4.43 -21.08
CA PRO A 69 -2.56 3.30 -21.60
C PRO A 69 -1.07 3.40 -21.24
N VAL A 70 -0.60 4.60 -20.89
CA VAL A 70 0.79 4.86 -20.46
C VAL A 70 1.07 4.25 -19.09
N PHE A 71 0.06 4.13 -18.22
CA PHE A 71 0.28 3.61 -16.86
C PHE A 71 0.78 2.17 -16.89
N THR A 72 0.24 1.33 -17.78
CA THR A 72 0.65 -0.08 -17.94
C THR A 72 2.14 -0.22 -18.27
N SER A 73 2.72 0.70 -19.05
CA SER A 73 4.17 0.71 -19.32
C SER A 73 5.00 1.33 -18.20
N VAL A 74 4.48 2.34 -17.51
CA VAL A 74 5.22 3.09 -16.49
C VAL A 74 5.23 2.38 -15.13
N GLN A 75 4.17 1.64 -14.78
CA GLN A 75 4.03 1.05 -13.45
C GLN A 75 5.17 0.08 -13.10
N PRO A 76 5.59 -0.88 -13.97
CA PRO A 76 6.68 -1.79 -13.66
C PRO A 76 8.02 -1.06 -13.47
N PHE A 77 8.24 -0.01 -14.28
CA PHE A 77 9.40 0.86 -14.18
C PHE A 77 9.45 1.56 -12.82
N MET A 78 8.39 2.30 -12.49
CA MET A 78 8.28 3.02 -11.23
C MET A 78 8.36 2.08 -10.03
N TRP A 79 7.70 0.92 -10.07
CA TRP A 79 7.78 -0.09 -9.01
C TRP A 79 9.22 -0.54 -8.74
N ASN A 80 10.05 -0.68 -9.78
CA ASN A 80 11.46 -0.99 -9.61
C ASN A 80 12.25 0.21 -9.06
N ARG A 81 12.07 1.41 -9.64
CA ARG A 81 12.88 2.58 -9.30
C ARG A 81 12.58 3.13 -7.90
N THR A 82 11.34 3.05 -7.41
CA THR A 82 11.00 3.41 -6.03
C THR A 82 11.67 2.48 -5.02
N ARG A 83 11.84 1.18 -5.34
CA ARG A 83 12.63 0.25 -4.52
C ARG A 83 14.11 0.64 -4.47
N ALA A 84 14.67 1.10 -5.58
CA ALA A 84 16.04 1.59 -5.61
C ALA A 84 16.22 2.85 -4.75
N ILE A 85 15.25 3.77 -4.78
CA ILE A 85 15.24 4.97 -3.93
C ILE A 85 15.26 4.57 -2.44
N ARG A 86 14.35 3.68 -2.03
CA ARG A 86 14.31 3.18 -0.65
C ARG A 86 15.59 2.46 -0.24
N GLN A 87 16.15 1.64 -1.14
CA GLN A 87 17.40 0.92 -0.88
C GLN A 87 18.56 1.88 -0.61
N ASP A 88 18.65 2.99 -1.34
CA ASP A 88 19.71 3.99 -1.14
C ASP A 88 19.59 4.68 0.22
N PHE A 89 18.38 5.01 0.69
CA PHE A 89 18.16 5.51 2.06
C PHE A 89 18.62 4.50 3.12
N ILE A 90 18.26 3.22 2.95
CA ILE A 90 18.63 2.14 3.88
C ILE A 90 20.15 1.97 3.94
N VAL A 91 20.84 1.97 2.80
CA VAL A 91 22.30 1.85 2.72
C VAL A 91 23.00 3.00 3.45
N GLN A 92 22.45 4.21 3.37
CA GLN A 92 22.98 5.39 4.07
C GLN A 92 22.66 5.39 5.58
N GLY A 93 21.76 4.52 6.04
CA GLY A 93 21.23 4.58 7.40
C GLY A 93 20.43 5.87 7.67
N ASP A 94 19.88 6.49 6.63
CA ASP A 94 19.17 7.76 6.74
C ASP A 94 17.68 7.54 7.05
N GLY A 95 17.26 8.02 8.23
CA GLY A 95 15.87 8.05 8.69
C GLY A 95 15.40 9.49 8.95
N GLY A 96 15.98 10.46 8.24
CA GLY A 96 15.66 11.88 8.37
C GLY A 96 14.32 12.27 7.74
N GLU A 97 14.06 13.58 7.71
CA GLU A 97 12.81 14.14 7.19
C GLU A 97 12.58 13.81 5.70
N LEU A 98 13.64 13.83 4.88
CA LEU A 98 13.58 13.46 3.47
C LEU A 98 13.32 11.96 3.25
N ALA A 99 13.91 11.10 4.10
CA ALA A 99 13.63 9.67 4.05
C ALA A 99 12.16 9.40 4.33
N ILE A 100 11.60 10.03 5.37
CA ILE A 100 10.17 9.95 5.70
C ILE A 100 9.33 10.46 4.52
N GLU A 101 9.57 11.68 4.04
CA GLU A 101 8.82 12.27 2.92
C GLU A 101 8.79 11.34 1.70
N CYS A 102 9.94 10.81 1.31
CA CYS A 102 10.05 9.91 0.17
C CYS A 102 9.29 8.60 0.40
N HIS A 103 9.41 7.99 1.58
CA HIS A 103 8.72 6.74 1.89
C HIS A 103 7.20 6.93 1.99
N GLU A 104 6.74 8.06 2.52
CA GLU A 104 5.32 8.41 2.58
C GLU A 104 4.72 8.48 1.17
N ARG A 105 5.39 9.20 0.26
CA ARG A 105 4.96 9.35 -1.14
C ARG A 105 5.02 8.01 -1.90
N ILE A 106 6.03 7.19 -1.67
CA ILE A 106 6.14 5.84 -2.26
C ILE A 106 5.03 4.91 -1.74
N ALA A 107 4.70 4.96 -0.45
CA ALA A 107 3.59 4.17 0.10
C ALA A 107 2.25 4.60 -0.49
N ARG A 108 2.00 5.91 -0.64
CA ARG A 108 0.81 6.43 -1.33
C ARG A 108 0.72 5.96 -2.79
N TYR A 109 1.85 5.96 -3.52
CA TYR A 109 1.95 5.42 -4.88
C TYR A 109 1.61 3.92 -4.94
N HIS A 110 2.12 3.11 -4.01
CA HIS A 110 1.79 1.68 -3.98
C HIS A 110 0.30 1.43 -3.68
N ILE A 111 -0.31 2.22 -2.79
CA ILE A 111 -1.77 2.14 -2.54
C ILE A 111 -2.56 2.47 -3.81
N LEU A 112 -2.13 3.49 -4.56
CA LEU A 112 -2.73 3.84 -5.84
C LEU A 112 -2.61 2.68 -6.84
N CYS A 113 -1.44 2.06 -6.95
CA CYS A 113 -1.20 0.92 -7.83
C CYS A 113 -2.08 -0.30 -7.51
N LEU A 114 -2.40 -0.54 -6.23
CA LEU A 114 -3.32 -1.61 -5.83
C LEU A 114 -4.73 -1.38 -6.39
N HIS A 115 -5.22 -0.14 -6.33
CA HIS A 115 -6.52 0.22 -6.88
C HIS A 115 -6.52 0.25 -8.41
N TRP A 116 -5.46 0.79 -9.03
CA TRP A 116 -5.34 0.88 -10.50
C TRP A 116 -4.93 -0.44 -11.15
N ARG A 117 -4.52 -1.44 -10.35
CA ARG A 117 -4.17 -2.81 -10.77
C ARG A 117 -3.12 -2.88 -11.87
N GLY A 118 -2.15 -1.97 -11.84
CA GLY A 118 -1.11 -1.87 -12.85
C GLY A 118 -1.56 -1.28 -14.20
N GLY A 119 -2.83 -0.87 -14.35
CA GLY A 119 -3.38 -0.29 -15.57
C GLY A 119 -4.25 -1.25 -16.38
N VAL A 120 -4.87 -0.70 -17.43
CA VAL A 120 -5.77 -1.46 -18.31
C VAL A 120 -4.96 -2.53 -19.04
N GLY A 121 -5.37 -3.79 -18.87
CA GLY A 121 -4.75 -4.93 -19.56
C GLY A 121 -3.34 -5.30 -19.09
N ALA A 122 -2.96 -4.97 -17.84
CA ALA A 122 -1.63 -5.27 -17.31
C ALA A 122 -1.39 -6.78 -17.07
N GLU A 123 -1.09 -7.52 -18.14
CA GLU A 123 -0.71 -8.94 -18.13
C GLU A 123 0.68 -9.12 -17.48
N GLY A 124 0.72 -9.26 -16.16
CA GLY A 124 1.97 -9.47 -15.41
C GLY A 124 2.06 -8.66 -14.12
N TRP A 125 1.13 -7.71 -13.90
CA TRP A 125 1.03 -7.04 -12.62
C TRP A 125 0.69 -8.03 -11.50
N SER A 126 1.35 -7.88 -10.36
CA SER A 126 1.19 -8.77 -9.21
C SER A 126 0.80 -7.99 -7.97
N GLU A 127 -0.48 -8.09 -7.60
CA GLU A 127 -1.03 -7.55 -6.34
C GLU A 127 -0.19 -7.98 -5.13
N GLN A 128 0.26 -9.24 -5.11
CA GLN A 128 1.09 -9.76 -4.03
C GLN A 128 2.43 -9.03 -3.91
N GLN A 129 3.11 -8.77 -5.03
CA GLN A 129 4.38 -8.05 -5.03
C GLN A 129 4.20 -6.58 -4.64
N GLU A 130 3.11 -5.96 -5.08
CA GLU A 130 2.73 -4.59 -4.71
C GLU A 130 2.49 -4.48 -3.21
N LEU A 131 1.66 -5.37 -2.64
CA LEU A 131 1.40 -5.47 -1.20
C LEU A 131 2.70 -5.72 -0.42
N GLU A 132 3.61 -6.54 -0.92
CA GLU A 132 4.89 -6.79 -0.27
C GLU A 132 5.75 -5.52 -0.19
N GLN A 133 5.83 -4.74 -1.28
CA GLN A 133 6.59 -3.48 -1.26
C GLN A 133 5.92 -2.43 -0.37
N LEU A 134 4.59 -2.33 -0.39
CA LEU A 134 3.84 -1.45 0.51
C LEU A 134 4.11 -1.79 1.97
N ARG A 135 4.01 -3.08 2.36
CA ARG A 135 4.30 -3.55 3.73
C ARG A 135 5.71 -3.19 4.17
N LYS A 136 6.70 -3.42 3.30
CA LYS A 136 8.10 -3.05 3.57
C LYS A 136 8.26 -1.54 3.74
N THR A 137 7.55 -0.74 2.95
CA THR A 137 7.61 0.73 3.02
C THR A 137 6.99 1.25 4.32
N ILE A 138 5.80 0.74 4.68
CA ILE A 138 5.12 1.10 5.93
C ILE A 138 5.95 0.67 7.15
N ARG A 139 6.61 -0.50 7.11
CA ARG A 139 7.51 -0.92 8.19
C ARG A 139 8.65 0.07 8.40
N SER A 140 9.34 0.48 7.33
CA SER A 140 10.39 1.50 7.43
C SER A 140 9.85 2.83 7.97
N LEU A 141 8.66 3.26 7.56
CA LEU A 141 8.02 4.47 8.10
C LEU A 141 7.75 4.35 9.60
N THR A 142 7.20 3.22 10.06
CA THR A 142 6.99 2.94 11.48
C THR A 142 8.29 3.08 12.27
N GLU A 143 9.38 2.48 11.79
CA GLU A 143 10.71 2.58 12.41
C GLU A 143 11.21 4.02 12.44
N PHE A 144 11.08 4.78 11.34
CA PHE A 144 11.49 6.19 11.28
C PHE A 144 10.70 7.09 12.23
N TYR A 145 9.39 6.91 12.32
CA TYR A 145 8.56 7.68 13.23
C TYR A 145 8.91 7.42 14.70
N GLU A 146 9.16 6.17 15.06
CA GLU A 146 9.60 5.80 16.41
C GLU A 146 10.97 6.37 16.75
N ASP A 147 11.90 6.32 15.80
CA ASP A 147 13.24 6.85 15.93
C ASP A 147 13.25 8.38 16.11
N ILE A 148 12.52 9.12 15.27
CA ILE A 148 12.42 10.58 15.41
C ILE A 148 11.74 10.96 16.71
N ARG A 149 10.68 10.24 17.10
CA ARG A 149 10.01 10.49 18.38
C ARG A 149 10.98 10.24 19.55
N ARG A 150 11.76 9.16 19.52
CA ARG A 150 12.73 8.84 20.58
C ARG A 150 13.88 9.84 20.64
N LYS A 151 14.42 10.25 19.49
CA LYS A 151 15.61 11.11 19.39
C LYS A 151 15.29 12.59 19.60
N LYS A 152 14.18 13.08 19.03
CA LYS A 152 13.82 14.51 18.99
C LYS A 152 12.59 14.85 19.83
N GLY A 153 11.79 13.87 20.27
CA GLY A 153 10.52 14.11 20.97
C GLY A 153 9.41 14.66 20.07
N VAL A 154 9.58 14.59 18.74
CA VAL A 154 8.66 15.19 17.75
C VAL A 154 7.77 14.11 17.13
N ILE A 155 6.51 14.48 16.88
CA ILE A 155 5.54 13.66 16.13
C ILE A 155 5.58 14.08 14.67
N SER A 156 5.72 13.13 13.76
CA SER A 156 5.68 13.43 12.32
C SER A 156 4.25 13.78 11.88
N PRO A 157 4.05 14.81 11.05
CA PRO A 157 2.73 15.35 10.75
C PRO A 157 1.79 14.33 10.09
N ASN A 158 2.33 13.44 9.26
CA ASN A 158 1.54 12.43 8.53
C ASN A 158 1.53 11.06 9.23
N GLU A 159 2.13 10.91 10.41
CA GLU A 159 2.25 9.59 11.05
C GLU A 159 0.89 8.90 11.23
N ALA A 160 -0.13 9.64 11.66
CA ALA A 160 -1.48 9.09 11.84
C ALA A 160 -2.05 8.49 10.54
N GLU A 161 -1.79 9.13 9.39
CA GLU A 161 -2.19 8.61 8.08
C GLU A 161 -1.57 7.23 7.82
N PHE A 162 -0.26 7.08 8.00
CA PHE A 162 0.44 5.82 7.71
C PHE A 162 0.18 4.74 8.77
N ARG A 163 -0.09 5.10 10.02
CA ARG A 163 -0.59 4.17 11.05
C ARG A 163 -1.98 3.64 10.67
N SER A 164 -2.84 4.49 10.11
CA SER A 164 -4.16 4.07 9.60
C SER A 164 -4.04 3.09 8.43
N TYR A 165 -3.10 3.31 7.51
CA TYR A 165 -2.80 2.36 6.43
C TYR A 165 -2.25 1.03 6.96
N ASN A 166 -1.37 1.06 7.96
CA ASN A 166 -0.83 -0.16 8.58
C ASN A 166 -1.94 -1.04 9.18
N LEU A 167 -2.90 -0.42 9.89
CA LEU A 167 -4.07 -1.10 10.47
C LEU A 167 -4.93 -1.80 9.40
N LEU A 168 -5.13 -1.18 8.25
CA LEU A 168 -5.89 -1.79 7.15
C LEU A 168 -5.11 -2.87 6.42
N LEU A 169 -3.80 -2.68 6.21
CA LEU A 169 -2.94 -3.64 5.52
C LEU A 169 -2.80 -4.98 6.28
N HIS A 170 -2.96 -4.93 7.61
CA HIS A 170 -2.84 -6.06 8.53
C HIS A 170 -4.12 -6.28 9.35
N MET A 171 -5.30 -6.16 8.73
CA MET A 171 -6.60 -6.24 9.46
C MET A 171 -6.85 -7.52 10.27
N GLN A 172 -6.21 -8.63 9.91
CA GLN A 172 -6.36 -9.91 10.61
C GLN A 172 -5.24 -10.15 11.64
N ASP A 173 -4.21 -9.31 11.66
CA ASP A 173 -3.10 -9.46 12.58
C ASP A 173 -3.42 -8.76 13.92
N PRO A 174 -3.49 -9.50 15.05
CA PRO A 174 -3.68 -8.90 16.36
C PRO A 174 -2.48 -8.04 16.80
N GLU A 175 -1.26 -8.30 16.29
CA GLU A 175 -0.08 -7.55 16.71
C GLU A 175 -0.19 -6.08 16.31
N THR A 176 -0.77 -5.79 15.15
CA THR A 176 -0.98 -4.40 14.69
C THR A 176 -1.92 -3.61 15.61
N LEU A 177 -2.83 -4.26 16.35
CA LEU A 177 -3.60 -3.56 17.40
C LEU A 177 -2.75 -3.26 18.62
N ARG A 178 -1.93 -4.24 19.06
CA ARG A 178 -1.04 -4.04 20.20
C ARG A 178 -0.05 -2.90 19.93
N GLU A 179 0.49 -2.84 18.73
CA GLU A 179 1.33 -1.71 18.29
C GLU A 179 0.55 -0.39 18.35
N ALA A 180 -0.72 -0.38 17.91
CA ALA A 180 -1.56 0.81 17.96
C ALA A 180 -1.87 1.29 19.38
N GLU A 181 -2.06 0.36 20.33
CA GLU A 181 -2.25 0.68 21.76
C GLU A 181 -1.03 1.37 22.38
N GLY A 182 0.17 1.12 21.85
CA GLY A 182 1.41 1.79 22.27
C GLY A 182 1.62 3.17 21.66
N LEU A 183 0.78 3.62 20.73
CA LEU A 183 0.92 4.92 20.09
C LEU A 183 0.57 6.07 21.05
N PRO A 184 1.16 7.27 20.88
CA PRO A 184 0.73 8.44 21.62
C PRO A 184 -0.76 8.72 21.42
N THR A 185 -1.42 9.22 22.45
CA THR A 185 -2.86 9.53 22.44
C THR A 185 -3.27 10.40 21.25
N SER A 186 -2.45 11.39 20.87
CA SER A 186 -2.73 12.26 19.73
C SER A 186 -2.76 11.52 18.39
N ILE A 187 -1.96 10.46 18.23
CA ILE A 187 -1.98 9.61 17.04
C ILE A 187 -3.12 8.61 17.12
N LEU A 188 -3.30 7.95 18.28
CA LEU A 188 -4.35 6.96 18.46
C LEU A 188 -5.74 7.57 18.26
N GLN A 189 -5.96 8.79 18.74
CA GLN A 189 -7.24 9.50 18.63
C GLN A 189 -7.43 10.23 17.30
N ALA A 190 -6.43 10.26 16.41
CA ALA A 190 -6.58 10.89 15.11
C ALA A 190 -7.73 10.25 14.31
N ASP A 191 -8.51 11.08 13.62
CA ASP A 191 -9.75 10.63 12.97
C ASP A 191 -9.51 9.47 12.00
N CYS A 192 -8.46 9.55 11.17
CA CYS A 192 -8.11 8.49 10.21
C CYS A 192 -7.76 7.16 10.90
N VAL A 193 -7.08 7.20 12.05
CA VAL A 193 -6.76 6.00 12.85
C VAL A 193 -8.04 5.41 13.46
N GLN A 194 -8.92 6.26 14.01
CA GLN A 194 -10.21 5.83 14.54
C GLN A 194 -11.11 5.22 13.46
N VAL A 195 -11.12 5.78 12.25
CA VAL A 195 -11.79 5.18 11.08
C VAL A 195 -11.19 3.81 10.77
N ALA A 196 -9.87 3.69 10.67
CA ALA A 196 -9.22 2.42 10.37
C ALA A 196 -9.52 1.34 11.42
N LEU A 197 -9.55 1.69 12.71
CA LEU A 197 -9.95 0.80 13.80
C LEU A 197 -11.40 0.33 13.65
N LYS A 198 -12.34 1.23 13.35
CA LYS A 198 -13.75 0.88 13.11
C LYS A 198 -13.90 -0.04 11.90
N VAL A 199 -13.29 0.32 10.76
CA VAL A 199 -13.31 -0.48 9.53
C VAL A 199 -12.75 -1.88 9.80
N ARG A 200 -11.60 -1.97 10.48
CA ARG A 200 -11.00 -3.25 10.90
C ARG A 200 -11.94 -4.06 11.79
N ALA A 201 -12.61 -3.44 12.77
CA ALA A 201 -13.56 -4.11 13.65
C ALA A 201 -14.79 -4.62 12.90
N TYR A 202 -15.34 -3.82 11.98
CA TYR A 202 -16.51 -4.19 11.18
C TYR A 202 -16.21 -5.31 10.18
N ALA A 203 -14.96 -5.42 9.71
CA ALA A 203 -14.51 -6.48 8.81
C ALA A 203 -14.28 -7.85 9.49
N GLN A 204 -14.18 -7.89 10.83
CA GLN A 204 -13.93 -9.13 11.57
C GLN A 204 -15.10 -10.11 11.46
N ARG A 205 -14.77 -11.39 11.25
CA ARG A 205 -15.76 -12.46 11.08
C ARG A 205 -15.17 -13.83 11.47
N SER A 206 -16.02 -14.71 11.97
CA SER A 206 -15.70 -16.05 12.45
C SER A 206 -16.20 -17.17 11.54
N ASN A 207 -16.53 -16.84 10.29
CA ASN A 207 -17.07 -17.76 9.29
C ASN A 207 -16.14 -17.93 8.07
N ASN A 208 -14.84 -17.72 8.26
CA ASN A 208 -13.85 -18.03 7.24
C ASN A 208 -13.78 -19.55 7.02
N VAL A 209 -13.54 -19.95 5.76
CA VAL A 209 -13.28 -21.35 5.45
C VAL A 209 -11.95 -21.74 6.07
N LEU A 210 -11.94 -22.76 6.91
CA LEU A 210 -10.72 -23.30 7.48
C LEU A 210 -9.86 -23.86 6.34
N ARG A 211 -8.66 -23.30 6.19
CA ARG A 211 -7.66 -23.76 5.22
C ARG A 211 -6.29 -23.70 5.87
N ARG A 212 -5.42 -24.66 5.54
CA ARG A 212 -4.03 -24.68 6.00
C ARG A 212 -3.35 -23.35 5.63
N GLY A 213 -2.69 -22.72 6.61
CA GLY A 213 -1.98 -21.46 6.42
C GLY A 213 -2.86 -20.21 6.39
N ARG A 214 -4.16 -20.28 6.71
CA ARG A 214 -5.02 -19.11 6.93
C ARG A 214 -5.27 -18.86 8.42
N PRO A 215 -5.47 -17.61 8.84
CA PRO A 215 -5.85 -17.30 10.22
C PRO A 215 -7.10 -18.08 10.65
N LEU A 216 -7.08 -18.54 11.91
CA LEU A 216 -8.22 -19.20 12.52
C LEU A 216 -9.37 -18.20 12.73
N ASN A 217 -10.59 -18.71 12.77
CA ASN A 217 -11.72 -17.91 13.19
C ASN A 217 -11.58 -17.58 14.68
N THR A 218 -11.79 -16.32 15.03
CA THR A 218 -11.83 -15.83 16.41
C THR A 218 -13.27 -15.77 16.92
N GLU A 219 -13.46 -15.91 18.22
CA GLU A 219 -14.79 -15.84 18.83
C GLU A 219 -15.33 -14.39 18.87
N ALA A 220 -16.64 -14.25 19.10
CA ALA A 220 -17.32 -12.97 19.32
C ALA A 220 -17.12 -11.88 18.23
N THR A 221 -16.72 -12.24 17.01
CA THR A 221 -16.65 -11.29 15.90
C THR A 221 -18.05 -10.87 15.45
N MET A 222 -18.25 -9.58 15.21
CA MET A 222 -19.59 -9.05 14.90
C MET A 222 -20.00 -9.17 13.43
N ASN A 223 -19.05 -9.29 12.49
CA ASN A 223 -19.31 -9.36 11.04
C ASN A 223 -20.27 -8.24 10.57
N LEU A 224 -19.96 -6.98 10.88
CA LEU A 224 -20.85 -5.84 10.62
C LEU A 224 -20.63 -5.26 9.20
N TRP A 225 -20.84 -6.06 8.16
CA TRP A 225 -20.53 -5.68 6.78
C TRP A 225 -21.28 -4.43 6.29
N THR A 226 -22.53 -4.21 6.71
CA THR A 226 -23.28 -3.00 6.34
C THR A 226 -22.66 -1.74 6.96
N ARG A 227 -22.13 -1.84 8.17
CA ARG A 227 -21.37 -0.75 8.81
C ARG A 227 -20.00 -0.57 8.17
N PHE A 228 -19.32 -1.66 7.77
CA PHE A 228 -18.06 -1.59 7.03
C PHE A 228 -18.19 -0.73 5.76
N PHE A 229 -19.14 -1.04 4.88
CA PHE A 229 -19.36 -0.25 3.66
C PHE A 229 -19.95 1.14 3.96
N GLY A 230 -20.77 1.25 5.00
CA GLY A 230 -21.33 2.53 5.45
C GLY A 230 -20.25 3.50 5.94
N GLU A 231 -19.28 3.02 6.72
CA GLU A 231 -18.16 3.81 7.24
C GLU A 231 -17.31 4.33 6.08
N LEU A 232 -16.92 3.45 5.15
CA LEU A 232 -16.12 3.81 3.98
C LEU A 232 -16.80 4.83 3.05
N ARG A 233 -18.14 4.78 2.95
CA ARG A 233 -18.90 5.65 2.04
C ARG A 233 -19.27 7.00 2.65
N ARG A 234 -19.51 7.06 3.96
CA ARG A 234 -20.15 8.22 4.61
C ARG A 234 -19.22 9.00 5.53
N ASN A 235 -18.15 8.38 6.01
CA ASN A 235 -17.25 9.05 6.94
C ASN A 235 -16.33 10.03 6.18
N PRO A 236 -16.35 11.34 6.48
CA PRO A 236 -15.57 12.34 5.75
C PRO A 236 -14.05 12.20 5.94
N HIS A 237 -13.60 11.44 6.94
CA HIS A 237 -12.19 11.18 7.21
C HIS A 237 -11.65 9.97 6.43
N VAL A 238 -12.49 9.29 5.65
CA VAL A 238 -12.04 8.29 4.68
C VAL A 238 -11.52 9.02 3.45
N ASN A 239 -10.20 9.19 3.39
CA ASN A 239 -9.57 9.71 2.18
C ASN A 239 -9.56 8.66 1.06
N TYR A 240 -9.28 9.10 -0.16
CA TYR A 240 -9.27 8.23 -1.35
C TYR A 240 -8.35 7.01 -1.19
N LEU A 241 -7.12 7.22 -0.71
CA LEU A 241 -6.13 6.15 -0.56
C LEU A 241 -6.52 5.13 0.52
N LEU A 242 -7.15 5.57 1.61
CA LEU A 242 -7.68 4.69 2.65
C LEU A 242 -8.78 3.79 2.06
N ALA A 243 -9.67 4.36 1.24
CA ALA A 243 -10.70 3.60 0.53
C ALA A 243 -10.11 2.60 -0.48
N CYS A 244 -9.12 3.03 -1.28
CA CYS A 244 -8.36 2.17 -2.18
C CYS A 244 -7.72 0.99 -1.44
N LEU A 245 -7.10 1.24 -0.28
CA LEU A 245 -6.49 0.18 0.52
C LEU A 245 -7.55 -0.77 1.10
N ALA A 246 -8.70 -0.25 1.54
CA ALA A 246 -9.80 -1.05 2.05
C ALA A 246 -10.43 -1.97 0.98
N GLU A 247 -10.35 -1.60 -0.30
CA GLU A 247 -10.87 -2.40 -1.42
C GLU A 247 -10.31 -3.84 -1.43
N ASN A 248 -9.05 -4.01 -1.02
CA ASN A 248 -8.34 -5.29 -0.97
C ASN A 248 -9.05 -6.34 -0.08
N VAL A 249 -10.00 -5.95 0.76
CA VAL A 249 -10.77 -6.88 1.61
C VAL A 249 -12.27 -6.92 1.33
N PHE A 250 -12.75 -6.21 0.29
CA PHE A 250 -14.17 -6.20 -0.04
C PHE A 250 -14.68 -7.60 -0.35
N SER A 251 -13.96 -8.36 -1.18
CA SER A 251 -14.34 -9.73 -1.55
C SER A 251 -14.45 -10.67 -0.33
N PRO A 252 -13.46 -10.75 0.56
CA PRO A 252 -13.60 -11.50 1.82
C PRO A 252 -14.75 -11.05 2.71
N VAL A 253 -15.01 -9.74 2.85
CA VAL A 253 -16.12 -9.21 3.64
C VAL A 253 -17.48 -9.59 3.03
N ARG A 254 -17.64 -9.42 1.71
CA ARG A 254 -18.86 -9.80 0.97
C ARG A 254 -19.13 -11.31 1.08
N ALA A 255 -18.10 -12.14 0.95
CA ALA A 255 -18.23 -13.59 1.13
C ALA A 255 -18.64 -13.96 2.57
N GLY A 256 -18.08 -13.27 3.58
CA GLY A 256 -18.47 -13.43 4.98
C GLY A 256 -19.92 -13.04 5.24
N ALA A 257 -20.38 -11.95 4.63
CA ALA A 257 -21.75 -11.47 4.71
C ALA A 257 -22.74 -12.49 4.10
N LEU A 258 -22.47 -12.94 2.87
CA LEU A 258 -23.33 -13.90 2.18
C LEU A 258 -23.46 -15.22 2.94
N LYS A 259 -22.36 -15.73 3.53
CA LYS A 259 -22.40 -16.93 4.38
C LYS A 259 -23.19 -16.74 5.68
N ALA A 260 -23.15 -15.54 6.26
CA ALA A 260 -23.93 -15.25 7.46
C ALA A 260 -25.42 -15.19 7.10
N MET A 261 -25.76 -14.47 6.02
CA MET A 261 -27.11 -14.36 5.49
C MET A 261 -27.70 -15.73 5.10
N SER A 262 -26.94 -16.57 4.39
CA SER A 262 -27.44 -17.87 3.93
C SER A 262 -27.84 -18.82 5.07
N LYS A 263 -27.29 -18.63 6.28
CA LYS A 263 -27.63 -19.44 7.46
C LYS A 263 -28.94 -19.02 8.13
N THR A 264 -29.45 -17.82 7.85
CA THR A 264 -30.66 -17.29 8.48
C THR A 264 -31.91 -17.47 7.62
N TYR A 265 -31.75 -17.75 6.32
CA TYR A 265 -32.87 -18.04 5.41
C TYR A 265 -33.14 -19.54 5.35
N ASN A 266 -34.41 -19.92 5.30
CA ASN A 266 -34.81 -21.31 5.08
C ASN A 266 -34.62 -21.71 3.60
N VAL A 267 -34.61 -23.01 3.32
CA VAL A 267 -34.39 -23.55 1.96
C VAL A 267 -35.49 -23.12 0.97
N GLN A 268 -36.69 -22.81 1.49
CA GLN A 268 -37.86 -22.41 0.69
C GLN A 268 -37.93 -20.90 0.47
N HIS A 269 -37.00 -20.13 1.03
CA HIS A 269 -37.02 -18.68 0.95
C HIS A 269 -36.73 -18.27 -0.49
N ALA A 270 -37.52 -17.34 -1.02
CA ALA A 270 -37.31 -16.79 -2.35
C ALA A 270 -35.91 -16.16 -2.48
N PRO A 271 -35.31 -16.11 -3.68
CA PRO A 271 -34.05 -15.40 -3.89
C PRO A 271 -34.14 -13.94 -3.41
N LEU A 272 -33.04 -13.44 -2.84
CA LEU A 272 -32.99 -12.06 -2.35
C LEU A 272 -32.99 -11.08 -3.53
N PRO A 273 -33.72 -9.95 -3.42
CA PRO A 273 -33.67 -8.90 -4.43
C PRO A 273 -32.26 -8.38 -4.66
N LEU A 274 -31.87 -8.19 -5.92
CA LEU A 274 -30.53 -7.70 -6.28
C LEU A 274 -30.25 -6.31 -5.68
N ASP A 275 -31.23 -5.42 -5.64
CA ASP A 275 -31.08 -4.10 -5.02
C ASP A 275 -30.83 -4.14 -3.50
N TYR A 276 -31.34 -5.17 -2.82
CA TYR A 276 -31.04 -5.40 -1.42
C TYR A 276 -29.59 -5.86 -1.23
N LEU A 277 -29.13 -6.80 -2.06
CA LEU A 277 -27.74 -7.27 -2.04
C LEU A 277 -26.77 -6.15 -2.41
N ARG A 278 -27.06 -5.37 -3.47
CA ARG A 278 -26.24 -4.25 -3.92
C ARG A 278 -26.01 -3.23 -2.81
N ARG A 279 -27.08 -2.79 -2.15
CA ARG A 279 -26.99 -1.84 -1.02
C ARG A 279 -26.30 -2.44 0.20
N SER A 280 -26.57 -3.70 0.54
CA SER A 280 -26.02 -4.34 1.74
C SER A 280 -24.54 -4.68 1.62
N LEU A 281 -24.09 -5.08 0.42
CA LEU A 281 -22.74 -5.57 0.15
C LEU A 281 -21.82 -4.51 -0.48
N GLY A 282 -22.31 -3.26 -0.57
CA GLY A 282 -21.58 -2.15 -1.18
C GLY A 282 -21.10 -2.47 -2.59
N LEU A 283 -21.96 -3.09 -3.41
CA LEU A 283 -21.70 -3.32 -4.83
C LEU A 283 -22.03 -2.04 -5.62
N ASP A 284 -21.43 -1.93 -6.80
CA ASP A 284 -21.71 -0.88 -7.78
C ASP A 284 -23.13 -1.06 -8.39
#